data_AF-X1DNN7-F1
#
_entry.id   AF-X1DNN7-F1
#
_cell.length_a   1.000
_cell.length_b   1.000
_cell.length_c   1.000
_cell.angle_alpha   90.00
_cell.angle_beta   90.00
_cell.angle_gamma   90.00
#
_symmetry.space_group_name_H-M   'P 1'
#
loop_
_entity.id
_entity.type
_entity.pdbx_description
1 polymer ?
#
loop_
_entity_poly.entity_id
_entity_poly.type
_entity_poly.pdbx_seq_one_letter_code
_entity_poly.pdbx_strand_id
1 'polypeptide(L)'
;TALEKGIVHLDTAHVYQGGRNEEIIGRVLKDFPRDSYVIATKVRPDGYNRRTGNYSEDVTGKNLLDKFDISLNRLDLEYVDILYLHNVNNPAAARNKTMLNALKMAKESGKAKFIGISTHGSPEVIEAAVESNVYEVILTSYNFTMKNLDELNRAIEKAAKGGLGIVAMKTLAGGFLDRERQQPVNATAALKWVLKNSNIHTIIAGCTTFDQLEMDINVMNNLEMTEEEKKDIILAQSNTGLYCLSCENCLSQCKKNLPVPDIMRAYMYTYGYRNLEKAHEL
;
A
#
# COMPACT_ATOMS: atom_id res chain seq x y z
N THR A 1 4.98 -12.39 18.72
CA THR A 1 4.21 -11.50 17.81
C THR A 1 5.19 -10.86 16.83
N ALA A 2 4.73 -10.19 15.76
CA ALA A 2 5.62 -9.52 14.79
C ALA A 2 6.52 -8.46 15.46
N LEU A 3 5.95 -7.67 16.37
CA LEU A 3 6.65 -6.63 17.15
C LEU A 3 7.78 -7.22 18.01
N GLU A 4 7.50 -8.30 18.75
CA GLU A 4 8.52 -9.00 19.55
C GLU A 4 9.64 -9.61 18.72
N LYS A 5 9.42 -9.83 17.43
CA LYS A 5 10.40 -10.37 16.48
C LYS A 5 11.12 -9.28 15.68
N GLY A 6 10.96 -8.01 16.04
CA GLY A 6 11.70 -6.88 15.47
C GLY A 6 11.04 -6.20 14.27
N ILE A 7 9.82 -6.60 13.86
CA ILE A 7 9.05 -5.82 12.90
C ILE A 7 8.45 -4.62 13.62
N VAL A 8 8.82 -3.41 13.19
CA VAL A 8 8.38 -2.17 13.83
C VAL A 8 7.37 -1.37 13.01
N HIS A 9 7.22 -1.63 11.71
CA HIS A 9 6.34 -0.86 10.83
C HIS A 9 5.03 -1.62 10.56
N LEU A 10 3.92 -1.05 11.01
CA LEU A 10 2.57 -1.56 10.83
C LEU A 10 1.79 -0.62 9.90
N ASP A 11 1.07 -1.18 8.94
CA ASP A 11 0.29 -0.43 7.96
C ASP A 11 -1.18 -0.88 7.99
N THR A 12 -2.09 0.07 8.19
CA THR A 12 -3.54 -0.13 8.17
C THR A 12 -4.23 0.95 7.35
N ALA A 13 -5.57 0.99 7.32
CA ALA A 13 -6.32 2.06 6.69
C ALA A 13 -7.72 2.19 7.30
N HIS A 14 -8.26 3.40 7.25
CA HIS A 14 -9.59 3.75 7.72
C HIS A 14 -10.71 2.83 7.21
N VAL A 15 -10.56 2.33 5.98
CA VAL A 15 -11.56 1.50 5.28
C VAL A 15 -11.37 0.00 5.48
N TYR A 16 -10.23 -0.46 6.01
CA TYR A 16 -9.97 -1.88 6.14
C TYR A 16 -10.86 -2.48 7.22
N GLN A 17 -11.61 -3.53 6.86
CA GLN A 17 -12.56 -4.18 7.74
C GLN A 17 -13.64 -3.26 8.31
N GLY A 18 -14.03 -2.23 7.54
CA GLY A 18 -14.97 -1.21 8.00
C GLY A 18 -14.46 -0.44 9.23
N GLY A 19 -13.15 -0.40 9.44
CA GLY A 19 -12.50 0.19 10.61
C GLY A 19 -12.07 -0.83 11.68
N ARG A 20 -12.57 -2.07 11.64
CA ARG A 20 -12.22 -3.09 12.64
C ARG A 20 -10.74 -3.45 12.65
N ASN A 21 -10.05 -3.29 11.52
CA ASN A 21 -8.61 -3.56 11.47
C ASN A 21 -7.82 -2.57 12.34
N GLU A 22 -8.22 -1.29 12.36
CA GLU A 22 -7.64 -0.27 13.24
C GLU A 22 -7.93 -0.59 14.71
N GLU A 23 -9.14 -1.04 15.06
CA GLU A 23 -9.51 -1.44 16.43
C GLU A 23 -8.75 -2.69 16.93
N ILE A 24 -8.44 -3.64 16.03
CA ILE A 24 -7.63 -4.81 16.35
C ILE A 24 -6.19 -4.39 16.61
N ILE A 25 -5.61 -3.58 15.73
CA ILE A 25 -4.24 -3.09 15.88
C ILE A 25 -4.12 -2.24 17.16
N GLY A 26 -5.04 -1.30 17.38
CA GLY A 26 -5.05 -0.45 18.57
C GLY A 26 -5.06 -1.25 19.87
N ARG A 27 -5.84 -2.34 19.94
CA ARG A 27 -5.84 -3.24 21.10
C ARG A 27 -4.49 -3.90 21.35
N VAL A 28 -3.81 -4.35 20.30
CA VAL A 28 -2.47 -4.98 20.42
C VAL A 28 -1.41 -3.95 20.84
N LEU A 29 -1.48 -2.73 20.32
CA LEU A 29 -0.48 -1.69 20.57
C LEU A 29 -0.45 -1.18 22.01
N LYS A 30 -1.51 -1.40 22.79
CA LYS A 30 -1.55 -1.05 24.24
C LYS A 30 -0.48 -1.74 25.07
N ASP A 31 -0.03 -2.91 24.61
CA ASP A 31 0.97 -3.71 25.30
C ASP A 31 2.42 -3.29 24.95
N PHE A 32 2.59 -2.29 24.07
CA PHE A 32 3.89 -1.84 23.56
C PHE A 32 4.13 -0.35 23.84
N PRO A 33 5.37 0.06 24.18
CA PRO A 33 5.73 1.47 24.26
C PRO A 33 5.46 2.20 22.94
N ARG A 34 4.89 3.41 23.00
CA ARG A 34 4.50 4.16 21.79
C ARG A 34 5.67 4.42 20.83
N ASP A 35 6.87 4.57 21.35
CA ASP A 35 8.11 4.81 20.60
C ASP A 35 8.76 3.54 20.05
N SER A 36 8.24 2.35 20.37
CA SER A 36 8.80 1.08 19.90
C SER A 36 8.26 0.64 18.52
N TYR A 37 7.36 1.40 17.91
CA TYR A 37 6.75 1.07 16.62
C TYR A 37 6.43 2.31 15.76
N VAL A 38 6.35 2.07 14.46
CA VAL A 38 5.89 2.97 13.42
C VAL A 38 4.52 2.48 12.96
N ILE A 39 3.48 3.26 13.18
CA ILE A 39 2.13 2.95 12.69
C ILE A 39 1.75 3.90 11.57
N ALA A 40 1.27 3.34 10.47
CA ALA A 40 0.72 4.08 9.35
C ALA A 40 -0.78 3.78 9.18
N THR A 41 -1.57 4.82 8.93
CA THR A 41 -2.94 4.66 8.43
C THR A 41 -3.15 5.49 7.16
N LYS A 42 -4.28 5.25 6.49
CA LYS A 42 -4.62 5.90 5.22
C LYS A 42 -6.07 6.31 5.22
N VAL A 43 -6.33 7.52 4.75
CA VAL A 43 -7.68 8.08 4.66
C VAL A 43 -7.94 8.52 3.22
N ARG A 44 -9.17 8.28 2.77
CA ARG A 44 -9.70 8.86 1.54
C ARG A 44 -10.87 9.76 1.91
N PRO A 45 -10.90 11.02 1.44
CA PRO A 45 -12.05 11.87 1.66
C PRO A 45 -13.25 11.35 0.84
N ASP A 46 -14.44 11.73 1.25
CA ASP A 46 -15.61 11.69 0.39
C ASP A 46 -15.41 12.62 -0.82
N GLY A 47 -16.12 12.36 -1.92
CA GLY A 47 -15.94 13.12 -3.17
C GLY A 47 -14.79 12.64 -4.06
N TYR A 48 -13.98 11.64 -3.66
CA TYR A 48 -13.04 11.00 -4.58
C TYR A 48 -13.74 10.04 -5.53
N ASN A 49 -13.69 10.34 -6.83
CA ASN A 49 -14.25 9.49 -7.87
C ASN A 49 -13.19 8.50 -8.37
N ARG A 50 -13.33 7.22 -7.99
CA ARG A 50 -12.42 6.14 -8.41
C ARG A 50 -12.31 5.95 -9.92
N ARG A 51 -13.37 6.27 -10.67
CA ARG A 51 -13.40 6.08 -12.13
C ARG A 51 -12.57 7.14 -12.87
N THR A 52 -12.58 8.38 -12.38
CA THR A 52 -11.80 9.48 -12.99
C THR A 52 -10.48 9.73 -12.27
N GLY A 53 -10.34 9.22 -11.04
CA GLY A 53 -9.26 9.53 -10.12
C GLY A 53 -9.29 10.98 -9.61
N ASN A 54 -10.36 11.73 -9.84
CA ASN A 54 -10.48 13.13 -9.46
C ASN A 54 -11.29 13.28 -8.17
N TYR A 55 -10.99 14.33 -7.42
CA TYR A 55 -11.89 14.83 -6.39
C TYR A 55 -13.02 15.66 -7.01
N SER A 56 -14.19 15.65 -6.38
CA SER A 56 -15.28 16.57 -6.68
C SER A 56 -14.90 18.00 -6.34
N GLU A 57 -15.60 18.97 -6.94
CA GLU A 57 -15.35 20.40 -6.72
C GLU A 57 -15.64 20.83 -5.28
N ASP A 58 -16.56 20.13 -4.60
CA ASP A 58 -16.96 20.35 -3.22
C ASP A 58 -16.13 19.56 -2.20
N VAL A 59 -15.05 18.87 -2.62
CA VAL A 59 -14.18 18.14 -1.70
C VAL A 59 -13.63 19.08 -0.62
N THR A 60 -13.70 18.66 0.64
CA THR A 60 -13.20 19.45 1.76
C THR A 60 -12.06 18.74 2.49
N GLY A 61 -11.09 19.52 2.97
CA GLY A 61 -10.05 19.01 3.87
C GLY A 61 -10.61 18.55 5.21
N LYS A 62 -11.73 19.16 5.65
CA LYS A 62 -12.41 18.80 6.89
C LYS A 62 -12.84 17.33 6.89
N ASN A 63 -13.43 16.83 5.80
CA ASN A 63 -13.86 15.44 5.73
C ASN A 63 -12.67 14.45 5.87
N LEU A 64 -11.52 14.76 5.24
CA LEU A 64 -10.30 13.97 5.41
C LEU A 64 -9.87 13.94 6.89
N LEU A 65 -9.83 15.11 7.54
CA LEU A 65 -9.43 15.25 8.94
C LEU A 65 -10.41 14.58 9.91
N ASP A 66 -11.72 14.74 9.71
CA ASP A 66 -12.75 14.09 10.52
C ASP A 66 -12.62 12.56 10.46
N LYS A 67 -12.38 12.00 9.27
CA LYS A 67 -12.14 10.56 9.11
C LYS A 67 -10.83 10.10 9.73
N PHE A 68 -9.80 10.95 9.68
CA PHE A 68 -8.54 10.67 10.34
C PHE A 68 -8.70 10.66 11.87
N ASP A 69 -9.49 11.57 12.44
CA ASP A 69 -9.82 11.57 13.87
C ASP A 69 -10.56 10.29 14.29
N ILE A 70 -11.45 9.77 13.44
CA ILE A 70 -12.07 8.45 13.65
C ILE A 70 -11.02 7.34 13.66
N SER A 71 -10.05 7.37 12.75
CA SER A 71 -8.95 6.39 12.71
C SER A 71 -8.08 6.43 13.97
N LEU A 72 -7.74 7.63 14.46
CA LEU A 72 -7.00 7.80 15.72
C LEU A 72 -7.78 7.23 16.92
N ASN A 73 -9.08 7.50 16.99
CA ASN A 73 -9.96 6.95 18.03
C ASN A 73 -10.03 5.43 18.00
N ARG A 74 -10.10 4.81 16.81
CA ARG A 74 -10.11 3.34 16.67
C ARG A 74 -8.77 2.71 17.05
N LEU A 75 -7.67 3.36 16.68
CA LEU A 75 -6.32 2.95 17.06
C LEU A 75 -6.04 3.18 18.55
N ASP A 76 -6.83 4.01 19.22
CA ASP A 76 -6.61 4.50 20.59
C ASP A 76 -5.23 5.18 20.72
N LEU A 77 -4.93 6.08 19.76
CA LEU A 77 -3.66 6.81 19.68
C LEU A 77 -3.90 8.31 19.47
N GLU A 78 -3.03 9.13 20.07
CA GLU A 78 -3.03 10.58 19.83
C GLU A 78 -2.45 10.96 18.46
N TYR A 79 -1.55 10.13 17.93
CA TYR A 79 -0.90 10.36 16.64
C TYR A 79 -0.48 9.06 15.94
N VAL A 80 -0.38 9.10 14.61
CA VAL A 80 0.29 8.07 13.80
C VAL A 80 1.63 8.56 13.29
N ASP A 81 2.54 7.65 13.00
CA ASP A 81 3.84 8.02 12.45
C ASP A 81 3.70 8.43 10.98
N ILE A 82 2.84 7.76 10.21
CA ILE A 82 2.59 8.10 8.81
C ILE A 82 1.09 8.19 8.50
N LEU A 83 0.64 9.31 7.96
CA LEU A 83 -0.70 9.46 7.39
C LEU A 83 -0.64 9.50 5.86
N TYR A 84 -1.28 8.54 5.21
CA TYR A 84 -1.37 8.50 3.75
C TYR A 84 -2.71 9.03 3.22
N LEU A 85 -2.67 9.80 2.14
CA LEU A 85 -3.81 10.01 1.25
C LEU A 85 -4.02 8.73 0.41
N HIS A 86 -5.15 8.07 0.61
CA HIS A 86 -5.34 6.68 0.19
C HIS A 86 -5.81 6.54 -1.26
N ASN A 87 -5.03 5.78 -2.06
CA ASN A 87 -5.33 5.31 -3.43
C ASN A 87 -5.44 6.45 -4.45
N VAL A 88 -4.42 7.29 -4.49
CA VAL A 88 -4.28 8.34 -5.49
C VAL A 88 -3.83 7.71 -6.80
N ASN A 89 -4.68 7.77 -7.82
CA ASN A 89 -4.41 7.21 -9.16
C ASN A 89 -4.40 8.27 -10.27
N ASN A 90 -4.36 9.56 -9.90
CA ASN A 90 -4.34 10.68 -10.84
C ASN A 90 -3.36 11.78 -10.38
N PRO A 91 -2.45 12.29 -11.24
CA PRO A 91 -1.53 13.38 -10.90
C PRO A 91 -2.20 14.66 -10.39
N ALA A 92 -3.39 15.01 -10.90
CA ALA A 92 -4.14 16.18 -10.43
C ALA A 92 -4.65 16.00 -9.00
N ALA A 93 -5.06 14.77 -8.63
CA ALA A 93 -5.42 14.44 -7.26
C ALA A 93 -4.20 14.52 -6.31
N ALA A 94 -3.03 14.04 -6.76
CA ALA A 94 -1.79 14.15 -5.98
C ALA A 94 -1.41 15.61 -5.67
N ARG A 95 -1.68 16.54 -6.59
CA ARG A 95 -1.41 17.98 -6.44
C ARG A 95 -2.61 18.79 -5.90
N ASN A 96 -3.68 18.13 -5.44
CA ASN A 96 -4.89 18.84 -5.01
C ASN A 96 -4.60 19.69 -3.75
N LYS A 97 -4.70 21.03 -3.89
CA LYS A 97 -4.36 21.97 -2.81
C LYS A 97 -5.16 21.75 -1.53
N THR A 98 -6.44 21.41 -1.63
CA THR A 98 -7.30 21.15 -0.46
C THR A 98 -6.79 19.95 0.34
N MET A 99 -6.42 18.86 -0.35
CA MET A 99 -5.86 17.67 0.30
C MET A 99 -4.47 17.91 0.88
N LEU A 100 -3.60 18.60 0.13
CA LEU A 100 -2.27 18.96 0.59
C LEU A 100 -2.31 19.81 1.87
N ASN A 101 -3.21 20.80 1.92
CA ASN A 101 -3.39 21.63 3.11
C ASN A 101 -3.93 20.83 4.30
N ALA A 102 -4.89 19.91 4.06
CA ALA A 102 -5.43 19.07 5.12
C ALA A 102 -4.36 18.16 5.74
N LEU A 103 -3.49 17.55 4.91
CA LEU A 103 -2.37 16.74 5.40
C LEU A 103 -1.37 17.60 6.19
N LYS A 104 -1.03 18.80 5.71
CA LYS A 104 -0.19 19.74 6.47
C LYS A 104 -0.78 20.08 7.83
N MET A 105 -2.08 20.34 7.92
CA MET A 105 -2.76 20.58 9.20
C MET A 105 -2.69 19.37 10.14
N ALA A 106 -2.86 18.14 9.62
CA ALA A 106 -2.71 16.93 10.41
C ALA A 106 -1.28 16.78 10.98
N LYS A 107 -0.26 17.20 10.21
CA LYS A 107 1.13 17.21 10.65
C LYS A 107 1.42 18.33 11.67
N GLU A 108 1.02 19.55 11.36
CA GLU A 108 1.22 20.74 12.21
C GLU A 108 0.53 20.60 13.57
N SER A 109 -0.61 19.91 13.63
CA SER A 109 -1.29 19.59 14.88
C SER A 109 -0.66 18.44 15.67
N GLY A 110 0.40 17.81 15.15
CA GLY A 110 1.10 16.69 15.80
C GLY A 110 0.39 15.34 15.67
N LYS A 111 -0.78 15.28 15.02
CA LYS A 111 -1.55 14.03 14.83
C LYS A 111 -0.91 13.07 13.83
N ALA A 112 -0.06 13.56 12.94
CA ALA A 112 0.78 12.76 12.05
C ALA A 112 2.23 13.24 12.10
N LYS A 113 3.23 12.36 12.22
CA LYS A 113 4.64 12.76 12.13
C LYS A 113 5.08 13.00 10.68
N PHE A 114 4.68 12.11 9.79
CA PHE A 114 4.95 12.17 8.36
C PHE A 114 3.65 12.09 7.56
N ILE A 115 3.62 12.74 6.40
CA ILE A 115 2.48 12.70 5.48
C ILE A 115 2.89 12.14 4.13
N GLY A 116 1.99 11.38 3.52
CA GLY A 116 2.30 10.64 2.30
C GLY A 116 1.10 10.40 1.39
N ILE A 117 1.36 9.68 0.30
CA ILE A 117 0.32 9.12 -0.57
C ILE A 117 0.46 7.61 -0.68
N SER A 118 -0.65 6.94 -1.00
CA SER A 118 -0.61 5.59 -1.53
C SER A 118 -1.10 5.53 -2.98
N THR A 119 -0.34 4.87 -3.87
CA THR A 119 -0.68 4.72 -5.30
C THR A 119 -0.43 3.30 -5.81
N HIS A 120 -1.11 2.89 -6.86
CA HIS A 120 -1.01 1.53 -7.39
C HIS A 120 -0.05 1.41 -8.58
N GLY A 121 1.15 2.01 -8.45
CA GLY A 121 2.22 1.85 -9.43
C GLY A 121 2.12 2.80 -10.62
N SER A 122 1.58 4.01 -10.43
CA SER A 122 1.58 5.08 -11.44
C SER A 122 2.84 5.97 -11.27
N PRO A 123 3.78 5.94 -12.24
CA PRO A 123 4.94 6.81 -12.23
C PRO A 123 4.56 8.29 -12.21
N GLU A 124 3.51 8.68 -12.93
CA GLU A 124 3.05 10.06 -13.05
C GLU A 124 2.50 10.60 -11.72
N VAL A 125 1.86 9.74 -10.93
CA VAL A 125 1.41 10.10 -9.57
C VAL A 125 2.62 10.28 -8.63
N ILE A 126 3.64 9.43 -8.74
CA ILE A 126 4.87 9.55 -7.95
C ILE A 126 5.59 10.86 -8.29
N GLU A 127 5.74 11.18 -9.57
CA GLU A 127 6.34 12.44 -10.02
C GLU A 127 5.56 13.66 -9.52
N ALA A 128 4.23 13.60 -9.60
CA ALA A 128 3.36 14.65 -9.08
C ALA A 128 3.48 14.81 -7.55
N ALA A 129 3.69 13.71 -6.82
CA ALA A 129 3.94 13.74 -5.38
C ALA A 129 5.26 14.45 -5.07
N VAL A 130 6.34 14.13 -5.79
CA VAL A 130 7.64 14.81 -5.66
C VAL A 130 7.51 16.31 -5.92
N GLU A 131 6.86 16.68 -7.03
CA GLU A 131 6.70 18.09 -7.41
C GLU A 131 5.82 18.91 -6.46
N SER A 132 4.96 18.25 -5.68
CA SER A 132 4.15 18.95 -4.67
C SER A 132 5.01 19.58 -3.56
N ASN A 133 6.19 19.03 -3.28
CA ASN A 133 7.03 19.38 -2.13
C ASN A 133 6.28 19.34 -0.78
N VAL A 134 5.29 18.45 -0.65
CA VAL A 134 4.50 18.27 0.58
C VAL A 134 4.66 16.87 1.17
N TYR A 135 4.64 15.84 0.31
CA TYR A 135 4.72 14.46 0.77
C TYR A 135 6.15 14.08 1.17
N GLU A 136 6.26 13.24 2.19
CA GLU A 136 7.51 12.73 2.73
C GLU A 136 7.62 11.21 2.56
N VAL A 137 6.49 10.52 2.35
CA VAL A 137 6.46 9.07 2.16
C VAL A 137 5.52 8.69 1.01
N ILE A 138 5.95 7.75 0.18
CA ILE A 138 5.14 7.17 -0.89
C ILE A 138 5.00 5.67 -0.64
N LEU A 139 3.76 5.22 -0.51
CA LEU A 139 3.40 3.80 -0.54
C LEU A 139 2.97 3.43 -1.97
N THR A 140 3.75 2.63 -2.69
CA THR A 140 3.43 2.23 -4.07
C THR A 140 3.38 0.73 -4.27
N SER A 141 2.50 0.25 -5.16
CA SER A 141 2.62 -1.11 -5.70
C SER A 141 3.98 -1.25 -6.39
N TYR A 142 4.74 -2.29 -6.03
CA TYR A 142 5.99 -2.64 -6.68
C TYR A 142 6.23 -4.15 -6.58
N ASN A 143 6.24 -4.83 -7.72
CA ASN A 143 6.50 -6.27 -7.81
C ASN A 143 6.94 -6.65 -9.24
N PHE A 144 7.47 -7.85 -9.37
CA PHE A 144 8.09 -8.35 -10.60
C PHE A 144 7.14 -8.46 -11.80
N THR A 145 5.82 -8.48 -11.61
CA THR A 145 4.83 -8.65 -12.71
C THR A 145 4.51 -7.35 -13.46
N MET A 146 4.96 -6.21 -12.94
CA MET A 146 4.61 -4.90 -13.48
C MET A 146 5.23 -4.69 -14.87
N LYS A 147 4.45 -4.10 -15.79
CA LYS A 147 4.86 -3.90 -17.19
C LYS A 147 5.54 -2.56 -17.45
N ASN A 148 5.40 -1.61 -16.52
CA ASN A 148 5.96 -0.26 -16.57
C ASN A 148 7.12 -0.09 -15.57
N LEU A 149 7.93 -1.14 -15.35
CA LEU A 149 8.98 -1.13 -14.34
C LEU A 149 10.04 -0.07 -14.62
N ASP A 150 10.37 0.22 -15.88
CA ASP A 150 11.40 1.19 -16.23
C ASP A 150 10.97 2.63 -15.91
N GLU A 151 9.73 3.01 -16.23
CA GLU A 151 9.14 4.29 -15.83
C GLU A 151 9.00 4.38 -14.30
N LEU A 152 8.52 3.31 -13.67
CA LEU A 152 8.31 3.27 -12.24
C LEU A 152 9.61 3.36 -11.45
N ASN A 153 10.66 2.67 -11.89
CA ASN A 153 11.99 2.75 -11.29
C ASN A 153 12.56 4.16 -11.36
N ARG A 154 12.43 4.85 -12.51
CA ARG A 154 12.87 6.24 -12.67
C ARG A 154 12.10 7.19 -11.73
N ALA A 155 10.79 7.02 -11.61
CA ALA A 155 9.97 7.83 -10.72
C ALA A 155 10.30 7.56 -9.23
N ILE A 156 10.49 6.30 -8.84
CA ILE A 156 10.90 5.89 -7.49
C ILE A 156 12.29 6.45 -7.16
N GLU A 157 13.26 6.34 -8.06
CA GLU A 157 14.61 6.86 -7.88
C GLU A 157 14.59 8.39 -7.71
N LYS A 158 13.80 9.10 -8.53
CA LYS A 158 13.61 10.55 -8.40
C LYS A 158 13.04 10.92 -7.03
N ALA A 159 12.04 10.17 -6.55
CA ALA A 159 11.44 10.40 -5.23
C ALA A 159 12.42 10.12 -4.09
N ALA A 160 13.14 8.99 -4.13
CA ALA A 160 14.13 8.63 -3.12
C ALA A 160 15.28 9.65 -3.05
N LYS A 161 15.82 10.06 -4.20
CA LYS A 161 16.84 11.13 -4.27
C LYS A 161 16.34 12.49 -3.78
N GLY A 162 15.04 12.73 -3.89
CA GLY A 162 14.37 13.90 -3.33
C GLY A 162 14.15 13.85 -1.81
N GLY A 163 14.55 12.75 -1.15
CA GLY A 163 14.42 12.57 0.31
C GLY A 163 13.10 11.94 0.75
N LEU A 164 12.28 11.43 -0.17
CA LEU A 164 11.03 10.75 0.18
C LEU A 164 11.29 9.29 0.55
N GLY A 165 10.68 8.83 1.65
CA GLY A 165 10.63 7.43 2.00
C GLY A 165 9.75 6.64 1.04
N ILE A 166 10.19 5.46 0.61
CA ILE A 166 9.46 4.62 -0.34
C ILE A 166 9.10 3.30 0.32
N VAL A 167 7.81 3.02 0.40
CA VAL A 167 7.25 1.77 0.93
C VAL A 167 6.64 0.99 -0.23
N ALA A 168 7.03 -0.28 -0.39
CA ALA A 168 6.45 -1.14 -1.42
C ALA A 168 5.29 -1.98 -0.86
N MET A 169 4.19 -2.05 -1.62
CA MET A 169 3.08 -2.95 -1.37
C MET A 169 2.85 -3.93 -2.52
N LYS A 170 2.08 -4.98 -2.21
CA LYS A 170 1.71 -6.05 -3.14
C LYS A 170 2.93 -6.75 -3.76
N THR A 171 3.95 -6.94 -2.95
CA THR A 171 5.24 -7.54 -3.30
C THR A 171 5.12 -8.97 -3.83
N LEU A 172 4.10 -9.72 -3.38
CA LEU A 172 3.85 -11.11 -3.78
C LEU A 172 2.97 -11.29 -5.02
N ALA A 173 2.51 -10.20 -5.65
CA ALA A 173 1.70 -10.25 -6.88
C ALA A 173 0.50 -11.24 -6.85
N GLY A 174 -0.24 -11.32 -5.73
CA GLY A 174 -1.39 -12.24 -5.58
C GLY A 174 -1.05 -13.62 -5.04
N GLY A 175 0.24 -13.97 -4.91
CA GLY A 175 0.73 -15.16 -4.22
C GLY A 175 0.67 -16.48 -5.00
N PHE A 176 -0.02 -16.54 -6.14
CA PHE A 176 -0.14 -17.72 -7.00
C PHE A 176 -0.05 -17.34 -8.48
N LEU A 177 0.56 -18.20 -9.29
CA LEU A 177 0.74 -18.02 -10.73
C LEU A 177 -0.41 -18.57 -11.57
N ASP A 178 -1.24 -19.43 -10.97
CA ASP A 178 -2.35 -20.12 -11.61
C ASP A 178 -3.67 -19.92 -10.84
N ARG A 179 -4.79 -20.20 -11.52
CA ARG A 179 -6.13 -20.11 -10.92
C ARG A 179 -6.40 -21.23 -9.93
N GLU A 180 -5.90 -22.43 -10.21
CA GLU A 180 -6.10 -23.66 -9.46
C GLU A 180 -5.26 -23.70 -8.17
N ARG A 181 -4.34 -22.73 -8.00
CA ARG A 181 -3.44 -22.56 -6.85
C ARG A 181 -2.46 -23.72 -6.65
N GLN A 182 -2.06 -24.35 -7.75
CA GLN A 182 -1.06 -25.42 -7.74
C GLN A 182 0.36 -24.86 -7.87
N GLN A 183 0.49 -23.59 -8.27
CA GLN A 183 1.77 -22.93 -8.53
C GLN A 183 1.89 -21.67 -7.66
N PRO A 184 2.31 -21.80 -6.39
CA PRO A 184 2.55 -20.64 -5.53
C PRO A 184 3.71 -19.80 -6.09
N VAL A 185 3.63 -18.48 -5.89
CA VAL A 185 4.77 -17.59 -6.08
C VAL A 185 5.82 -17.95 -5.04
N ASN A 186 7.10 -18.02 -5.44
CA ASN A 186 8.20 -18.10 -4.50
C ASN A 186 8.29 -16.78 -3.71
N ALA A 187 7.72 -16.78 -2.50
CA ALA A 187 7.58 -15.58 -1.68
C ALA A 187 8.94 -15.00 -1.28
N THR A 188 9.89 -15.85 -0.87
CA THR A 188 11.27 -15.44 -0.55
C THR A 188 11.90 -14.71 -1.73
N ALA A 189 11.83 -15.29 -2.94
CA ALA A 189 12.37 -14.66 -4.14
C ALA A 189 11.67 -13.33 -4.46
N ALA A 190 10.35 -13.25 -4.28
CA ALA A 190 9.56 -12.05 -4.55
C ALA A 190 9.92 -10.90 -3.61
N LEU A 191 10.06 -11.17 -2.31
CA LEU A 191 10.43 -10.17 -1.32
C LEU A 191 11.88 -9.69 -1.53
N LYS A 192 12.82 -10.61 -1.78
CA LYS A 192 14.21 -10.26 -2.14
C LYS A 192 14.27 -9.40 -3.40
N TRP A 193 13.50 -9.75 -4.43
CA TRP A 193 13.45 -9.00 -5.68
C TRP A 193 13.04 -7.54 -5.44
N VAL A 194 12.03 -7.29 -4.59
CA VAL A 194 11.61 -5.93 -4.22
C VAL A 194 12.70 -5.22 -3.41
N LEU A 195 13.23 -5.87 -2.38
CA LEU A 195 14.23 -5.29 -1.45
C LEU A 195 15.60 -5.06 -2.10
N LYS A 196 15.90 -5.70 -3.24
CA LYS A 196 17.12 -5.42 -4.01
C LYS A 196 17.12 -4.03 -4.65
N ASN A 197 15.96 -3.40 -4.84
CA ASN A 197 15.92 -2.02 -5.30
C ASN A 197 16.28 -1.09 -4.12
N SER A 198 17.50 -0.56 -4.12
CA SER A 198 18.01 0.33 -3.06
C SER A 198 17.20 1.62 -2.83
N ASN A 199 16.29 1.98 -3.74
CA ASN A 199 15.37 3.12 -3.56
C ASN A 199 14.10 2.75 -2.78
N ILE A 200 13.86 1.46 -2.53
CA ILE A 200 12.75 0.96 -1.70
C ILE A 200 13.27 0.80 -0.28
N HIS A 201 12.73 1.59 0.65
CA HIS A 201 13.24 1.69 2.01
C HIS A 201 12.63 0.62 2.93
N THR A 202 11.41 0.18 2.65
CA THR A 202 10.75 -0.92 3.36
C THR A 202 9.60 -1.48 2.54
N ILE A 203 9.04 -2.59 2.99
CA ILE A 203 7.91 -3.27 2.35
C ILE A 203 6.83 -3.55 3.37
N ILE A 204 5.57 -3.58 2.92
CA ILE A 204 4.44 -4.06 3.71
C ILE A 204 3.99 -5.42 3.19
N ALA A 205 4.70 -6.46 3.62
CA ALA A 205 4.32 -7.85 3.36
C ALA A 205 3.18 -8.25 4.31
N GLY A 206 2.07 -8.75 3.74
CA GLY A 206 0.94 -9.21 4.53
C GLY A 206 1.10 -10.68 4.87
N CYS A 207 1.01 -11.02 6.17
CA CYS A 207 0.98 -12.40 6.65
C CYS A 207 -0.32 -12.68 7.42
N THR A 208 -0.80 -13.92 7.35
CA THR A 208 -1.96 -14.43 8.11
C THR A 208 -1.62 -15.68 8.93
N THR A 209 -0.38 -16.17 8.85
CA THR A 209 0.12 -17.31 9.63
C THR A 209 1.51 -17.00 10.21
N PHE A 210 1.90 -17.72 11.27
CA PHE A 210 3.23 -17.58 11.84
C PHE A 210 4.35 -18.04 10.88
N ASP A 211 4.11 -19.06 10.06
CA ASP A 211 5.10 -19.52 9.07
C ASP A 211 5.42 -18.43 8.03
N GLN A 212 4.39 -17.68 7.60
CA GLN A 212 4.58 -16.53 6.71
C GLN A 212 5.38 -15.43 7.40
N LEU A 213 5.07 -15.14 8.67
CA LEU A 213 5.80 -14.16 9.46
C LEU A 213 7.29 -14.54 9.62
N GLU A 214 7.60 -15.80 9.96
CA GLU A 214 8.99 -16.26 10.05
C GLU A 214 9.70 -16.17 8.70
N MET A 215 9.02 -16.52 7.60
CA MET A 215 9.58 -16.42 6.25
C MET A 215 9.89 -14.97 5.88
N ASP A 216 8.97 -14.04 6.12
CA ASP A 216 9.15 -12.60 5.86
C ASP A 216 10.35 -12.04 6.67
N ILE A 217 10.50 -12.43 7.93
CA ILE A 217 11.65 -12.03 8.78
C ILE A 217 12.94 -12.62 8.24
N ASN A 218 12.95 -13.91 7.88
CA ASN A 218 14.16 -14.60 7.44
C ASN A 218 14.71 -14.07 6.11
N VAL A 219 13.86 -13.47 5.25
CA VAL A 219 14.32 -12.78 4.03
C VAL A 219 15.34 -11.68 4.36
N MET A 220 15.18 -10.98 5.49
CA MET A 220 16.06 -9.87 5.88
C MET A 220 17.48 -10.33 6.24
N ASN A 221 17.70 -11.61 6.53
CA ASN A 221 19.03 -12.14 6.85
C ASN A 221 19.96 -12.20 5.63
N ASN A 222 19.40 -12.33 4.42
CA ASN A 222 20.17 -12.39 3.18
C ASN A 222 19.31 -11.98 1.99
N LEU A 223 19.60 -10.83 1.39
CA LEU A 223 18.90 -10.34 0.20
C LEU A 223 19.48 -10.87 -1.11
N GLU A 224 20.56 -11.64 -1.09
CA GLU A 224 21.09 -12.26 -2.30
C GLU A 224 20.16 -13.35 -2.83
N MET A 225 19.94 -13.29 -4.14
CA MET A 225 19.07 -14.21 -4.85
C MET A 225 19.89 -15.34 -5.46
N THR A 226 19.49 -16.57 -5.21
CA THR A 226 20.04 -17.75 -5.88
C THR A 226 19.64 -17.77 -7.36
N GLU A 227 20.34 -18.56 -8.18
CA GLU A 227 19.96 -18.73 -9.58
C GLU A 227 18.57 -19.37 -9.75
N GLU A 228 18.13 -20.19 -8.79
CA GLU A 228 16.78 -20.75 -8.76
C GLU A 228 15.74 -19.67 -8.45
N GLU A 229 15.97 -18.85 -7.42
CA GLU A 229 15.08 -17.73 -7.07
C GLU A 229 14.95 -16.73 -8.24
N LYS A 230 16.02 -16.46 -8.98
CA LYS A 230 15.97 -15.63 -10.20
C LYS A 230 15.10 -16.26 -11.29
N LYS A 231 15.26 -17.57 -11.54
CA LYS A 231 14.47 -18.30 -12.53
C LYS A 231 12.98 -18.32 -12.16
N ASP A 232 12.66 -18.51 -10.89
CA ASP A 232 11.28 -18.49 -10.40
C ASP A 232 10.61 -17.15 -10.68
N ILE A 233 11.32 -16.04 -10.47
CA ILE A 233 10.80 -14.70 -10.78
C ILE A 233 10.59 -14.51 -12.29
N ILE A 234 11.53 -14.94 -13.13
CA ILE A 234 11.40 -14.85 -14.60
C ILE A 234 10.20 -15.69 -15.09
N LEU A 235 10.00 -16.88 -14.53
CA LEU A 235 8.84 -17.72 -14.83
C LEU A 235 7.54 -17.03 -14.40
N ALA A 236 7.53 -16.48 -13.20
CA ALA A 236 6.39 -15.77 -12.64
C ALA A 236 6.00 -14.52 -13.44
N GLN A 237 6.94 -13.86 -14.12
CA GLN A 237 6.68 -12.73 -15.02
C GLN A 237 5.95 -13.13 -16.31
N SER A 238 6.14 -14.38 -16.73
CA SER A 238 5.60 -14.92 -17.98
C SER A 238 4.19 -15.49 -17.80
N ASN A 239 3.79 -15.78 -16.57
CA ASN A 239 2.46 -16.29 -16.25
C ASN A 239 1.53 -15.16 -15.84
N THR A 240 0.48 -14.93 -16.61
CA THR A 240 -0.60 -14.02 -16.22
C THR A 240 -1.57 -14.75 -15.30
N GLY A 241 -1.16 -14.96 -14.05
CA GLY A 241 -2.11 -15.26 -12.98
C GLY A 241 -3.21 -14.19 -12.91
N LEU A 242 -4.35 -14.51 -12.29
CA LEU A 242 -5.48 -13.58 -12.12
C LEU A 242 -5.17 -12.52 -11.04
N TYR A 243 -4.15 -11.71 -11.28
CA TYR A 243 -3.69 -10.69 -10.35
C TYR A 243 -4.12 -9.29 -10.80
N CYS A 244 -4.82 -8.58 -9.89
CA CYS A 244 -5.27 -7.21 -10.11
C CYS A 244 -4.44 -6.22 -9.30
N LEU A 245 -3.75 -5.31 -9.99
CA LEU A 245 -3.01 -4.21 -9.36
C LEU A 245 -3.91 -3.18 -8.67
N SER A 246 -5.23 -3.19 -8.88
CA SER A 246 -6.17 -2.17 -8.38
C SER A 246 -5.82 -0.75 -8.84
N CYS A 247 -5.20 -0.60 -10.02
CA CYS A 247 -4.84 0.69 -10.60
C CYS A 247 -6.04 1.49 -11.14
N GLU A 248 -7.24 0.89 -11.17
CA GLU A 248 -8.50 1.54 -11.57
C GLU A 248 -8.59 1.99 -13.05
N ASN A 249 -7.54 1.81 -13.86
CA ASN A 249 -7.50 2.15 -15.29
C ASN A 249 -8.62 1.48 -16.13
N CYS A 250 -9.14 0.33 -15.69
CA CYS A 250 -10.24 -0.36 -16.37
C CYS A 250 -11.59 0.31 -16.18
N LEU A 251 -11.78 1.15 -15.15
CA LEU A 251 -13.07 1.74 -14.81
C LEU A 251 -13.55 2.73 -15.89
N SER A 252 -12.66 3.56 -16.42
CA SER A 252 -12.98 4.54 -17.46
C SER A 252 -13.24 3.88 -18.83
N GLN A 253 -12.73 2.66 -19.03
CA GLN A 253 -12.87 1.90 -20.28
C GLN A 253 -14.12 1.00 -20.29
N CYS A 254 -14.71 0.74 -19.12
CA CYS A 254 -15.84 -0.17 -18.99
C CYS A 254 -17.17 0.49 -19.40
N LYS A 255 -17.65 0.21 -20.62
CA LYS A 255 -18.95 0.70 -21.13
C LYS A 255 -20.16 0.34 -20.26
N LYS A 256 -20.04 -0.69 -19.42
CA LYS A 256 -21.11 -1.17 -18.53
C LYS A 256 -21.01 -0.63 -17.10
N ASN A 257 -20.03 0.24 -16.82
CA ASN A 257 -19.80 0.81 -15.49
C ASN A 257 -19.68 -0.25 -14.37
N LEU A 258 -19.11 -1.43 -14.69
CA LEU A 258 -18.90 -2.48 -13.70
C LEU A 258 -17.74 -2.10 -12.76
N PRO A 259 -17.79 -2.49 -11.47
CA PRO A 259 -16.70 -2.29 -10.53
C PRO A 259 -15.60 -3.33 -10.74
N VAL A 260 -14.98 -3.32 -11.93
CA VAL A 260 -14.01 -4.34 -12.37
C VAL A 260 -12.87 -4.57 -11.36
N PRO A 261 -12.22 -3.53 -10.77
CA PRO A 261 -11.19 -3.74 -9.75
C PRO A 261 -11.72 -4.50 -8.53
N ASP A 262 -12.94 -4.24 -8.11
CA ASP A 262 -13.53 -4.83 -6.91
C ASP A 262 -13.88 -6.30 -7.18
N ILE A 263 -14.45 -6.62 -8.35
CA ILE A 263 -14.71 -8.01 -8.77
C ILE A 263 -13.40 -8.82 -8.84
N MET A 264 -12.37 -8.27 -9.50
CA MET A 264 -11.09 -8.96 -9.64
C MET A 264 -10.36 -9.11 -8.30
N ARG A 265 -10.49 -8.13 -7.39
CA ARG A 265 -9.91 -8.23 -6.06
C ARG A 265 -10.70 -9.15 -5.14
N ALA A 266 -12.02 -9.20 -5.23
CA ALA A 266 -12.84 -10.14 -4.48
C ALA A 266 -12.47 -11.59 -4.87
N TYR A 267 -12.28 -11.81 -6.18
CA TYR A 267 -11.71 -13.05 -6.69
C TYR A 267 -10.32 -13.33 -6.10
N MET A 268 -9.38 -12.37 -6.18
CA MET A 268 -8.02 -12.52 -5.64
C MET A 268 -7.98 -12.75 -4.12
N TYR A 269 -8.84 -12.10 -3.34
CA TYR A 269 -8.91 -12.32 -1.89
C TYR A 269 -9.48 -13.69 -1.55
N THR A 270 -10.53 -14.11 -2.24
CA THR A 270 -11.16 -15.43 -2.06
C THR A 270 -10.19 -16.54 -2.46
N TYR A 271 -9.69 -16.48 -3.70
CA TYR A 271 -8.97 -17.59 -4.33
C TYR A 271 -7.46 -17.44 -4.32
N GLY A 272 -6.87 -16.25 -4.19
CA GLY A 272 -5.42 -16.09 -4.01
C GLY A 272 -5.06 -16.15 -2.53
N TYR A 273 -5.57 -15.21 -1.74
CA TYR A 273 -5.16 -15.03 -0.34
C TYR A 273 -5.90 -15.88 0.70
N ARG A 274 -6.97 -16.61 0.33
CA ARG A 274 -7.90 -17.28 1.29
C ARG A 274 -8.42 -16.34 2.38
N ASN A 275 -8.67 -15.09 2.03
CA ASN A 275 -9.16 -14.07 2.93
C ASN A 275 -10.59 -13.68 2.54
N LEU A 276 -11.56 -14.51 2.95
CA LEU A 276 -12.98 -14.29 2.64
C LEU A 276 -13.51 -12.98 3.24
N GLU A 277 -13.02 -12.58 4.41
CA GLU A 277 -13.42 -11.32 5.04
C GLU A 277 -13.09 -10.13 4.13
N LYS A 278 -11.86 -10.03 3.63
CA LYS A 278 -11.47 -8.97 2.70
C LYS A 278 -12.21 -9.04 1.35
N ALA A 279 -12.67 -10.22 0.94
CA ALA A 279 -13.44 -10.37 -0.29
C ALA A 279 -14.87 -9.84 -0.14
N HIS A 280 -15.51 -10.04 1.02
CA HIS A 280 -16.88 -9.58 1.30
C HIS A 280 -17.00 -8.05 1.45
N GLU A 281 -15.89 -7.35 1.65
CA GLU A 281 -15.86 -5.90 1.91
C GLU A 281 -15.73 -5.04 0.64
N LEU A 282 -15.50 -5.67 -0.51
CA LEU A 282 -15.37 -5.02 -1.81
C LEU A 282 -16.73 -4.90 -2.51
#